data_AF-A0AA42ZQX8-F1
#
_entry.id   AF-A0AA42ZQX8-F1
#
_cell.length_a   1.000
_cell.length_b   1.000
_cell.length_c   1.000
_cell.angle_alpha   90.00
_cell.angle_beta   90.00
_cell.angle_gamma   90.00
#
_symmetry.space_group_name_H-M   'P 1'
#
loop_
_entity.id
_entity.type
_entity.pdbx_description
1 polymer ?
#
loop_
_entity_poly.entity_id
_entity_poly.type
_entity_poly.pdbx_seq_one_letter_code
_entity_poly.pdbx_strand_id
1 'polypeptide(L)'
;MSYVALATDRFEEVTSFYGELLGFPVVEQWDRPNGRGRRFDIGGMRLEILDNDRERNSLTLGEPADRFHVVVEVKDIEDARHRIEIEAPPTQAVSWGARLFQIRDPDGVPITFLQWTGTEGQQGEKIRGRLTSGAGQGRHFTRVDWARQQFVDKLGIDPFPGTVNLMIDELESMSLWDRIKDTPGVRIDNPNSGPNDCNARCYRVSIEGQVDAAIVLPEVADYSPNQIEIIAAVGVRDALGINDGDALTLELK
;
A
#
# COMPACT_ATOMS: atom_id res chain seq x y z
N MET A 1 -10.61 10.13 2.71
CA MET A 1 -9.89 10.77 1.59
C MET A 1 -8.77 11.56 2.24
N SER A 2 -7.52 11.14 2.04
CA SER A 2 -6.36 11.74 2.70
C SER A 2 -5.84 12.91 1.86
N TYR A 3 -5.49 14.02 2.50
CA TYR A 3 -4.93 15.19 1.84
C TYR A 3 -3.78 15.76 2.64
N VAL A 4 -2.82 16.37 1.93
CA VAL A 4 -1.70 17.13 2.50
C VAL A 4 -1.96 18.59 2.19
N ALA A 5 -1.88 19.46 3.19
CA ALA A 5 -2.01 20.89 3.01
C ALA A 5 -0.65 21.58 3.20
N LEU A 6 -0.33 22.47 2.26
CA LEU A 6 0.85 23.32 2.25
C LEU A 6 0.39 24.78 2.28
N ALA A 7 0.72 25.50 3.35
CA ALA A 7 0.57 26.95 3.40
C ALA A 7 1.88 27.59 2.92
N THR A 8 1.76 28.64 2.12
CA THR A 8 2.90 29.31 1.48
C THR A 8 2.68 30.82 1.39
N ASP A 9 3.75 31.59 1.56
CA ASP A 9 3.80 33.03 1.26
C ASP A 9 4.07 33.29 -0.23
N ARG A 10 4.26 32.24 -1.04
CA ARG A 10 4.55 32.29 -2.48
C ARG A 10 3.50 31.58 -3.32
N PHE A 11 2.24 31.90 -3.04
CA PHE A 11 1.08 31.20 -3.60
C PHE A 11 1.13 31.05 -5.13
N GLU A 12 1.44 32.12 -5.87
CA GLU A 12 1.48 32.06 -7.33
C GLU A 12 2.61 31.15 -7.84
N GLU A 13 3.80 31.27 -7.25
CA GLU A 13 4.96 30.46 -7.63
C GLU A 13 4.70 28.98 -7.34
N VAL A 14 4.17 28.67 -6.16
CA VAL A 14 3.87 27.29 -5.73
C VAL A 14 2.76 26.69 -6.58
N THR A 15 1.68 27.43 -6.84
CA THR A 15 0.57 26.90 -7.65
C THR A 15 0.91 26.75 -9.13
N SER A 16 1.73 27.63 -9.70
CA SER A 16 2.28 27.45 -11.06
C SER A 16 3.23 26.25 -11.08
N PHE A 17 4.08 26.09 -10.06
CA PHE A 17 4.98 24.94 -9.97
C PHE A 17 4.22 23.60 -9.97
N TYR A 18 3.27 23.40 -9.07
CA TYR A 18 2.55 22.13 -8.98
C TYR A 18 1.56 21.91 -10.15
N GLY A 19 0.92 22.96 -10.67
CA GLY A 19 -0.10 22.85 -11.72
C GLY A 19 0.43 22.88 -13.15
N GLU A 20 1.31 23.82 -13.45
CA GLU A 20 1.80 24.08 -14.80
C GLU A 20 3.11 23.33 -15.04
N LEU A 21 4.12 23.49 -14.17
CA LEU A 21 5.45 22.90 -14.38
C LEU A 21 5.47 21.39 -14.16
N LEU A 22 4.69 20.88 -13.20
CA LEU A 22 4.54 19.44 -12.94
C LEU A 22 3.30 18.81 -13.58
N GLY A 23 2.37 19.63 -14.09
CA GLY A 23 1.19 19.16 -14.81
C GLY A 23 0.12 18.47 -13.95
N PHE A 24 0.07 18.71 -12.63
CA PHE A 24 -0.93 18.07 -11.78
C PHE A 24 -2.34 18.63 -12.04
N PRO A 25 -3.37 17.78 -12.23
CA PRO A 25 -4.72 18.24 -12.47
C PRO A 25 -5.27 19.05 -11.30
N VAL A 26 -5.82 20.24 -11.59
CA VAL A 26 -6.58 21.02 -10.61
C VAL A 26 -7.92 20.34 -10.35
N VAL A 27 -8.20 20.12 -9.07
CA VAL A 27 -9.42 19.49 -8.57
C VAL A 27 -10.41 20.55 -8.10
N GLU A 28 -9.90 21.57 -7.41
CA GLU A 28 -10.69 22.65 -6.83
C GLU A 28 -9.83 23.91 -6.71
N GLN A 29 -10.44 25.08 -6.83
CA GLN A 29 -9.78 26.37 -6.59
C GLN A 29 -10.76 27.38 -6.00
N TRP A 30 -10.26 28.27 -5.14
CA TRP A 30 -11.03 29.36 -4.57
C TRP A 30 -10.19 30.61 -4.40
N ASP A 31 -10.84 31.76 -4.57
CA ASP A 31 -10.27 33.07 -4.30
C ASP A 31 -11.32 33.95 -3.61
N ARG A 32 -11.09 34.29 -2.34
CA ARG A 32 -11.97 35.10 -1.49
C ARG A 32 -11.13 36.11 -0.71
N PRO A 33 -11.73 37.23 -0.22
CA PRO A 33 -11.00 38.26 0.51
C PRO A 33 -10.21 37.79 1.75
N ASN A 34 -10.58 36.65 2.33
CA ASN A 34 -10.03 36.12 3.57
C ASN A 34 -9.53 34.67 3.43
N GLY A 35 -9.26 34.23 2.19
CA GLY A 35 -8.75 32.89 1.94
C GLY A 35 -8.67 32.62 0.43
N ARG A 36 -7.52 32.13 0.00
CA ARG A 36 -7.27 31.73 -1.39
C ARG A 36 -6.50 30.41 -1.37
N GLY A 37 -6.86 29.51 -2.27
CA GLY A 37 -6.24 28.21 -2.33
C GLY A 37 -6.54 27.43 -3.60
N ARG A 38 -5.74 26.40 -3.82
CA ARG A 38 -5.83 25.52 -4.99
C ARG A 38 -5.51 24.09 -4.58
N ARG A 39 -6.33 23.15 -5.04
CA ARG A 39 -6.18 21.72 -4.75
C ARG A 39 -5.85 20.94 -6.01
N PHE A 40 -4.85 20.08 -5.93
CA PHE A 40 -4.36 19.24 -7.02
C PHE A 40 -4.58 17.75 -6.73
N ASP A 41 -4.71 16.96 -7.78
CA ASP A 41 -4.61 15.49 -7.75
C ASP A 41 -3.17 15.07 -8.01
N ILE A 42 -2.56 14.36 -7.05
CA ILE A 42 -1.18 13.87 -7.14
C ILE A 42 -1.14 12.35 -7.12
N GLY A 43 -1.97 11.71 -7.96
CA GLY A 43 -2.01 10.25 -8.09
C GLY A 43 -2.87 9.57 -7.02
N GLY A 44 -4.04 10.13 -6.72
CA GLY A 44 -4.99 9.56 -5.75
C GLY A 44 -4.89 10.15 -4.34
N MET A 45 -3.91 11.01 -4.09
CA MET A 45 -3.85 11.90 -2.92
C MET A 45 -4.16 13.34 -3.34
N ARG A 46 -4.72 14.14 -2.42
CA ARG A 46 -4.97 15.56 -2.66
C ARG A 46 -3.85 16.40 -2.06
N LEU A 47 -3.25 17.28 -2.85
CA LEU A 47 -2.37 18.35 -2.38
C LEU A 47 -3.16 19.66 -2.37
N GLU A 48 -3.23 20.31 -1.21
CA GLU A 48 -3.93 21.58 -1.03
C GLU A 48 -2.91 22.70 -0.76
N ILE A 49 -2.89 23.72 -1.61
CA ILE A 49 -2.04 24.90 -1.45
C ILE A 49 -2.88 26.05 -0.91
N LEU A 50 -2.43 26.67 0.18
CA LEU A 50 -3.10 27.78 0.86
C LEU A 50 -2.23 29.04 0.79
N ASP A 51 -2.85 30.16 0.43
CA ASP A 51 -2.21 31.48 0.38
C ASP A 51 -2.10 32.09 1.77
N ASN A 52 -0.95 31.90 2.41
CA ASN A 52 -0.75 32.28 3.81
C ASN A 52 -0.87 33.79 4.05
N ASP A 53 -0.50 34.62 3.05
CA ASP A 53 -0.65 36.08 3.08
C ASP A 53 -2.12 36.54 3.15
N ARG A 54 -3.04 35.73 2.60
CA ARG A 54 -4.48 36.01 2.54
C ARG A 54 -5.28 35.24 3.58
N GLU A 55 -4.65 34.31 4.27
CA GLU A 55 -5.29 33.57 5.35
C GLU A 55 -5.58 34.48 6.54
N ARG A 56 -6.80 34.38 7.06
CA ARG A 56 -7.24 35.19 8.21
C ARG A 56 -6.34 34.98 9.44
N ASN A 57 -5.82 33.77 9.60
CA ASN A 57 -4.88 33.37 10.64
C ASN A 57 -3.62 32.83 9.97
N SER A 58 -2.79 33.73 9.45
CA SER A 58 -1.51 33.38 8.83
C SER A 58 -0.67 32.51 9.76
N LEU A 59 -0.09 31.45 9.22
CA LEU A 59 0.83 30.57 9.92
C LEU A 59 2.23 31.19 9.95
N THR A 60 2.97 30.96 11.04
CA THR A 60 4.41 31.22 11.06
C THR A 60 5.11 30.10 10.30
N LEU A 61 5.45 30.36 9.04
CA LEU A 61 6.22 29.43 8.22
C LEU A 61 7.67 29.41 8.72
N GLY A 62 8.23 28.21 8.88
CA GLY A 62 9.63 28.04 9.27
C GLY A 62 10.47 27.58 8.07
N GLU A 63 11.79 27.74 8.16
CA GLU A 63 12.73 27.31 7.12
C GLU A 63 12.49 25.85 6.69
N PRO A 64 12.57 25.54 5.38
CA PRO A 64 12.49 24.18 4.86
C PRO A 64 13.74 23.39 5.29
N ALA A 65 13.72 22.88 6.52
CA ALA A 65 14.38 21.63 6.84
C ALA A 65 13.53 20.49 6.28
N ASP A 66 14.11 19.31 6.03
CA ASP A 66 13.50 18.06 5.54
C ASP A 66 12.33 17.53 6.42
N ARG A 67 11.38 18.39 6.81
CA ARG A 67 10.30 18.16 7.78
C ARG A 67 9.13 17.41 7.15
N PHE A 68 8.99 17.47 5.82
CA PHE A 68 8.08 16.63 5.06
C PHE A 68 8.57 16.48 3.61
N HIS A 69 8.40 15.28 3.05
CA HIS A 69 8.81 14.94 1.68
C HIS A 69 7.58 14.57 0.86
N VAL A 70 7.47 15.10 -0.36
CA VAL A 70 6.41 14.69 -1.30
C VAL A 70 7.00 13.62 -2.23
N VAL A 71 6.40 12.43 -2.23
CA VAL A 71 6.81 11.34 -3.13
C VAL A 71 5.70 11.11 -4.16
N VAL A 72 6.05 11.25 -5.43
CA VAL A 72 5.16 11.05 -6.58
C VAL A 72 5.62 9.80 -7.32
N GLU A 73 4.83 8.75 -7.23
CA GLU A 73 5.09 7.53 -7.99
C GLU A 73 4.65 7.69 -9.45
N VAL A 74 5.53 7.32 -10.37
CA VAL A 74 5.29 7.40 -11.81
C VAL A 74 5.61 6.08 -12.50
N LYS A 75 4.86 5.77 -13.56
CA LYS A 75 5.05 4.54 -14.35
C LYS A 75 6.32 4.58 -15.21
N ASP A 76 6.63 5.74 -15.76
CA ASP A 76 7.82 5.99 -16.57
C ASP A 76 8.47 7.29 -16.09
N ILE A 77 9.60 7.17 -15.41
CA ILE A 77 10.33 8.28 -14.80
C ILE A 77 11.06 9.12 -15.83
N GLU A 78 11.48 8.53 -16.95
CA GLU A 78 12.11 9.32 -18.00
C GLU A 78 11.06 10.16 -18.70
N ASP A 79 9.90 9.60 -19.06
CA ASP A 79 8.77 10.37 -19.60
C ASP A 79 8.31 11.46 -18.61
N ALA A 80 8.18 11.13 -17.32
CA ALA A 80 7.87 12.13 -16.30
C ALA A 80 8.92 13.25 -16.24
N ARG A 81 10.21 12.92 -16.27
CA ARG A 81 11.31 13.90 -16.28
C ARG A 81 11.28 14.79 -17.52
N HIS A 82 10.94 14.25 -18.69
CA HIS A 82 10.87 15.03 -19.94
C HIS A 82 9.66 15.96 -20.02
N ARG A 83 8.57 15.66 -19.29
CA ARG A 83 7.37 16.51 -19.25
C ARG A 83 7.49 17.70 -18.33
N ILE A 84 8.43 17.67 -17.39
CA ILE A 84 8.65 18.76 -16.44
C ILE A 84 9.34 19.92 -17.16
N GLU A 85 8.76 21.12 -17.04
CA GLU A 85 9.26 22.32 -17.73
C GLU A 85 10.45 23.00 -17.01
N ILE A 86 10.91 22.42 -15.90
CA ILE A 86 12.08 22.89 -15.14
C ILE A 86 13.26 21.91 -15.24
N GLU A 87 14.46 22.42 -14.93
CA GLU A 87 15.68 21.61 -14.93
C GLU A 87 15.60 20.51 -13.85
N ALA A 88 15.37 19.27 -14.29
CA ALA A 88 15.34 18.09 -13.44
C ALA A 88 16.66 17.30 -13.52
N PRO A 89 17.28 16.92 -12.39
CA PRO A 89 18.52 16.15 -12.39
C PRO A 89 18.31 14.77 -13.05
N PRO A 90 19.38 14.11 -13.52
CA PRO A 90 19.28 12.77 -14.09
C PRO A 90 18.76 11.77 -13.05
N THR A 91 18.07 10.74 -13.54
CA THR A 91 17.53 9.68 -12.69
C THR A 91 18.65 8.87 -12.04
N GLN A 92 18.45 8.50 -10.77
CA GLN A 92 19.39 7.72 -9.97
C GLN A 92 18.72 6.41 -9.57
N ALA A 93 19.39 5.29 -9.84
CA ALA A 93 18.97 4.00 -9.31
C ALA A 93 19.29 3.90 -7.82
N VAL A 94 18.36 3.37 -7.05
CA VAL A 94 18.49 3.17 -5.61
C VAL A 94 18.44 1.69 -5.25
N SER A 95 19.07 1.32 -4.14
CA SER A 95 19.29 -0.08 -3.71
C SER A 95 18.03 -0.89 -3.43
N TRP A 96 16.87 -0.25 -3.36
CA TRP A 96 15.57 -0.82 -3.03
C TRP A 96 14.69 -1.00 -4.28
N GLY A 97 15.31 -1.08 -5.46
CA GLY A 97 14.60 -1.49 -6.68
C GLY A 97 13.79 -0.36 -7.33
N ALA A 98 14.23 0.89 -7.20
CA ALA A 98 13.63 2.05 -7.84
C ALA A 98 14.67 2.91 -8.57
N ARG A 99 14.17 3.80 -9.42
CA ARG A 99 14.85 4.99 -9.94
C ARG A 99 14.10 6.20 -9.44
N LEU A 100 14.84 7.23 -9.07
CA LEU A 100 14.25 8.49 -8.65
C LEU A 100 15.01 9.69 -9.20
N PHE A 101 14.35 10.83 -9.28
CA PHE A 101 15.00 12.13 -9.31
C PHE A 101 14.25 13.05 -8.33
N GLN A 102 14.95 14.07 -7.85
CA GLN A 102 14.38 15.00 -6.87
C GLN A 102 14.52 16.42 -7.38
N ILE A 103 13.45 17.18 -7.25
CA ILE A 103 13.41 18.63 -7.46
C ILE A 103 12.97 19.31 -6.16
N ARG A 104 12.98 20.64 -6.14
CA ARG A 104 12.44 21.42 -5.04
C ARG A 104 11.37 22.36 -5.56
N ASP A 105 10.29 22.52 -4.80
CA ASP A 105 9.34 23.58 -5.04
C ASP A 105 9.95 24.95 -4.63
N PRO A 106 9.26 26.07 -4.90
CA PRO A 106 9.76 27.39 -4.52
C PRO A 106 10.15 27.45 -3.05
N ASP A 107 9.32 26.85 -2.17
CA ASP A 107 9.51 26.75 -0.71
C ASP A 107 10.61 25.78 -0.27
N GLY A 108 11.39 25.24 -1.21
CA GLY A 108 12.52 24.37 -0.90
C GLY A 108 12.12 22.97 -0.48
N VAL A 109 10.82 22.63 -0.54
CA VAL A 109 10.29 21.31 -0.17
C VAL A 109 10.80 20.28 -1.20
N PRO A 110 11.41 19.17 -0.76
CA PRO A 110 11.84 18.13 -1.69
C PRO A 110 10.64 17.38 -2.27
N ILE A 111 10.61 17.28 -3.61
CA ILE A 111 9.65 16.48 -4.36
C ILE A 111 10.42 15.40 -5.11
N THR A 112 10.14 14.16 -4.74
CA THR A 112 10.79 12.97 -5.29
C THR A 112 9.85 12.29 -6.27
N PHE A 113 10.26 12.22 -7.53
CA PHE A 113 9.63 11.38 -8.53
C PHE A 113 10.29 10.01 -8.48
N LEU A 114 9.48 8.96 -8.38
CA LEU A 114 9.96 7.60 -8.19
C LEU A 114 9.29 6.66 -9.20
N GLN A 115 10.09 5.87 -9.92
CA GLN A 115 9.63 4.72 -10.69
C GLN A 115 10.33 3.48 -10.16
N TRP A 116 9.56 2.45 -9.85
CA TRP A 116 10.11 1.14 -9.54
C TRP A 116 10.79 0.52 -10.79
N THR A 117 12.02 0.02 -10.64
CA THR A 117 12.82 -0.57 -11.74
C THR A 117 12.43 -2.00 -12.07
N GLY A 118 11.50 -2.59 -11.31
CA GLY A 118 10.82 -3.82 -11.68
C GLY A 118 10.02 -3.57 -12.96
N THR A 119 10.38 -4.27 -14.03
CA THR A 119 9.67 -4.23 -15.30
C THR A 119 8.34 -4.94 -15.13
N GLU A 120 7.27 -4.23 -14.74
CA GLU A 120 5.86 -4.50 -15.05
C GLU A 120 4.95 -3.63 -14.18
N GLY A 121 4.18 -2.74 -14.83
CA GLY A 121 2.83 -2.51 -14.34
C GLY A 121 2.13 -3.87 -14.36
N GLN A 122 1.71 -4.33 -13.18
CA GLN A 122 1.14 -5.67 -12.90
C GLN A 122 2.15 -6.84 -12.89
N GLN A 123 3.14 -6.83 -11.99
CA GLN A 123 3.35 -8.05 -11.19
C GLN A 123 2.68 -7.79 -9.86
N GLY A 124 1.76 -8.67 -9.47
CA GLY A 124 1.08 -8.55 -8.18
C GLY A 124 2.11 -8.47 -7.07
N GLU A 125 1.79 -7.78 -6.00
CA GLU A 125 2.67 -7.68 -4.84
C GLU A 125 2.94 -9.10 -4.33
N LYS A 126 4.20 -9.54 -4.35
CA LYS A 126 4.59 -10.93 -4.03
C LYS A 126 5.14 -11.03 -2.61
N ILE A 127 4.55 -11.92 -1.81
CA ILE A 127 5.09 -12.33 -0.52
C ILE A 127 5.73 -13.69 -0.68
N ARG A 128 7.00 -13.81 -0.31
CA ARG A 128 7.72 -15.07 -0.22
C ARG A 128 7.95 -15.46 1.22
N GLY A 129 7.87 -16.76 1.48
CA GLY A 129 8.23 -17.33 2.77
C GLY A 129 8.45 -18.83 2.67
N ARG A 130 8.64 -19.48 3.83
CA ARG A 130 8.80 -20.93 3.92
C ARG A 130 7.62 -21.59 4.59
N LEU A 131 7.25 -22.74 4.07
CA LEU A 131 6.21 -23.57 4.67
C LEU A 131 6.60 -24.02 6.06
N THR A 132 5.66 -23.91 6.99
CA THR A 132 5.81 -24.44 8.34
C THR A 132 4.59 -25.23 8.76
N SER A 133 4.79 -26.17 9.67
CA SER A 133 3.71 -26.77 10.43
C SER A 133 3.24 -25.76 11.47
N GLY A 134 1.98 -25.30 11.36
CA GLY A 134 1.35 -24.49 12.41
C GLY A 134 1.03 -25.32 13.66
N ALA A 135 0.67 -24.64 14.75
CA ALA A 135 0.25 -25.27 16.02
C ALA A 135 -1.07 -26.07 15.94
N GLY A 136 -1.64 -26.25 14.74
CA GLY A 136 -2.91 -26.97 14.50
C GLY A 136 -4.18 -26.17 14.82
N GLN A 137 -4.07 -24.92 15.28
CA GLN A 137 -5.21 -24.09 15.71
C GLN A 137 -6.08 -23.62 14.52
N GLY A 138 -5.49 -23.33 13.35
CA GLY A 138 -6.22 -22.96 12.13
C GLY A 138 -7.13 -24.08 11.56
N ARG A 139 -6.94 -25.34 12.00
CA ARG A 139 -7.85 -26.44 11.66
C ARG A 139 -9.24 -26.27 12.26
N HIS A 140 -9.36 -25.51 13.35
CA HIS A 140 -10.66 -25.23 13.93
C HIS A 140 -11.41 -24.20 13.08
N PHE A 141 -10.76 -23.08 12.75
CA PHE A 141 -11.38 -21.95 12.04
C PHE A 141 -11.97 -22.32 10.66
N THR A 142 -11.23 -23.09 9.87
CA THR A 142 -11.68 -23.53 8.53
C THR A 142 -12.80 -24.58 8.56
N ARG A 143 -13.03 -25.23 9.70
CA ARG A 143 -14.05 -26.27 9.87
C ARG A 143 -15.29 -25.77 10.59
N VAL A 144 -15.29 -24.54 11.07
CA VAL A 144 -16.44 -23.95 11.74
C VAL A 144 -17.42 -23.44 10.68
N ASP A 145 -18.67 -23.92 10.73
CA ASP A 145 -19.67 -23.71 9.68
C ASP A 145 -19.89 -22.23 9.34
N TRP A 146 -19.94 -21.35 10.36
CA TRP A 146 -20.15 -19.92 10.14
C TRP A 146 -18.98 -19.24 9.42
N ALA A 147 -17.74 -19.70 9.64
CA ALA A 147 -16.55 -19.15 8.99
C ALA A 147 -16.46 -19.69 7.56
N ARG A 148 -16.69 -20.99 7.39
CA ARG A 148 -16.75 -21.65 6.08
C ARG A 148 -17.76 -20.99 5.16
N GLN A 149 -18.97 -20.73 5.65
CA GLN A 149 -20.02 -20.07 4.86
C GLN A 149 -19.58 -18.69 4.39
N GLN A 150 -18.90 -17.90 5.24
CA GLN A 150 -18.40 -16.59 4.85
C GLN A 150 -17.24 -16.65 3.87
N PHE A 151 -16.37 -17.66 3.93
CA PHE A 151 -15.36 -17.86 2.89
C PHE A 151 -15.99 -18.18 1.53
N VAL A 152 -17.02 -19.03 1.51
CA VAL A 152 -17.76 -19.33 0.28
C VAL A 152 -18.45 -18.07 -0.25
N ASP A 153 -19.21 -17.37 0.59
CA ASP A 153 -20.04 -16.24 0.15
C ASP A 153 -19.23 -14.98 -0.19
N LYS A 154 -18.22 -14.66 0.62
CA LYS A 154 -17.46 -13.40 0.50
C LYS A 154 -16.17 -13.57 -0.32
N LEU A 155 -15.55 -14.75 -0.27
CA LEU A 155 -14.30 -15.03 -1.00
C LEU A 155 -14.50 -15.86 -2.27
N GLY A 156 -15.57 -16.66 -2.35
CA GLY A 156 -15.76 -17.65 -3.41
C GLY A 156 -14.91 -18.91 -3.20
N ILE A 157 -14.43 -19.16 -1.97
CA ILE A 157 -13.54 -20.27 -1.64
C ILE A 157 -14.25 -21.21 -0.67
N ASP A 158 -14.47 -22.45 -1.08
CA ASP A 158 -14.83 -23.53 -0.16
C ASP A 158 -13.55 -24.19 0.38
N PRO A 159 -13.10 -23.87 1.60
CA PRO A 159 -11.76 -24.22 2.06
C PRO A 159 -11.58 -25.72 2.25
N PHE A 160 -10.44 -26.23 1.78
CA PHE A 160 -9.93 -27.52 2.19
C PHE A 160 -9.69 -27.54 3.72
N PRO A 161 -9.89 -28.66 4.43
CA PRO A 161 -9.74 -28.68 5.88
C PRO A 161 -8.31 -28.35 6.36
N GLY A 162 -8.15 -27.22 7.05
CA GLY A 162 -6.88 -26.74 7.60
C GLY A 162 -6.35 -25.49 6.88
N THR A 163 -5.23 -24.96 7.38
CA THR A 163 -4.52 -23.82 6.78
C THR A 163 -3.10 -24.21 6.39
N VAL A 164 -2.61 -23.61 5.31
CA VAL A 164 -1.18 -23.60 5.00
C VAL A 164 -0.54 -22.48 5.82
N ASN A 165 0.52 -22.78 6.55
CA ASN A 165 1.26 -21.78 7.31
C ASN A 165 2.55 -21.46 6.58
N LEU A 166 2.82 -20.17 6.45
CA LEU A 166 4.02 -19.64 5.84
C LEU A 166 4.72 -18.72 6.84
N MET A 167 6.03 -18.86 6.97
CA MET A 167 6.87 -17.94 7.73
C MET A 167 7.67 -17.09 6.75
N ILE A 168 7.49 -15.78 6.84
CA ILE A 168 8.24 -14.81 6.03
C ILE A 168 9.65 -14.70 6.62
N ASP A 169 10.65 -14.92 5.77
CA ASP A 169 12.07 -14.81 6.13
C ASP A 169 12.83 -13.75 5.31
N GLU A 170 12.15 -13.09 4.37
CA GLU A 170 12.71 -12.02 3.54
C GLU A 170 12.17 -10.64 3.95
N LEU A 171 13.05 -9.65 4.08
CA LEU A 171 12.72 -8.30 4.57
C LEU A 171 11.71 -7.55 3.69
N GLU A 172 11.82 -7.71 2.37
CA GLU A 172 10.90 -7.11 1.39
C GLU A 172 9.49 -7.67 1.54
N SER A 173 9.38 -9.00 1.61
CA SER A 173 8.12 -9.71 1.86
C SER A 173 7.50 -9.34 3.21
N MET A 174 8.33 -9.11 4.24
CA MET A 174 7.88 -8.70 5.56
C MET A 174 7.33 -7.27 5.55
N SER A 175 8.01 -6.35 4.86
CA SER A 175 7.57 -4.96 4.70
C SER A 175 6.27 -4.86 3.90
N LEU A 176 6.13 -5.68 2.86
CA LEU A 176 4.90 -5.82 2.11
C LEU A 176 3.77 -6.35 3.00
N TRP A 177 4.04 -7.39 3.78
CA TRP A 177 3.05 -7.94 4.71
C TRP A 177 2.58 -6.94 5.76
N ASP A 178 3.49 -6.14 6.32
CA ASP A 178 3.14 -5.05 7.23
C ASP A 178 2.17 -4.05 6.60
N ARG A 179 2.45 -3.63 5.36
CA ARG A 179 1.54 -2.73 4.62
C ARG A 179 0.17 -3.36 4.36
N ILE A 180 0.12 -4.64 3.98
CA ILE A 180 -1.16 -5.35 3.72
C ILE A 180 -2.01 -5.41 4.97
N LYS A 181 -1.42 -5.68 6.14
CA LYS A 181 -2.14 -5.69 7.42
C LYS A 181 -2.84 -4.36 7.73
N ASP A 182 -2.38 -3.24 7.17
CA ASP A 182 -3.00 -1.92 7.35
C ASP A 182 -4.05 -1.59 6.28
N THR A 183 -4.21 -2.43 5.26
CA THR A 183 -5.24 -2.24 4.22
C THR A 183 -6.60 -2.83 4.62
N PRO A 184 -7.71 -2.33 4.05
CA PRO A 184 -8.99 -3.01 4.15
C PRO A 184 -8.92 -4.40 3.49
N GLY A 185 -9.29 -5.44 4.23
CA GLY A 185 -9.47 -6.80 3.72
C GLY A 185 -10.94 -7.21 3.67
N VAL A 186 -11.23 -8.37 3.09
CA VAL A 186 -12.56 -8.97 3.18
C VAL A 186 -12.77 -9.43 4.62
N ARG A 187 -13.75 -8.83 5.30
CA ARG A 187 -14.02 -9.11 6.70
C ARG A 187 -14.79 -10.41 6.87
N ILE A 188 -14.34 -11.24 7.81
CA ILE A 188 -15.01 -12.46 8.29
C ILE A 188 -15.43 -12.18 9.73
N ASP A 189 -16.74 -12.15 9.96
CA ASP A 189 -17.33 -11.73 11.22
C ASP A 189 -17.64 -12.95 12.07
N ASN A 190 -17.08 -13.00 13.27
CA ASN A 190 -17.37 -14.03 14.24
C ASN A 190 -18.71 -13.74 14.95
N PRO A 191 -19.72 -14.62 14.83
CA PRO A 191 -21.01 -14.45 15.49
C PRO A 191 -21.00 -14.90 16.96
N ASN A 192 -19.93 -15.56 17.43
CA ASN A 192 -19.84 -16.17 18.74
C ASN A 192 -18.98 -15.34 19.71
N SER A 193 -19.12 -15.60 21.01
CA SER A 193 -18.30 -14.98 22.08
C SER A 193 -17.36 -15.96 22.76
N GLY A 194 -17.03 -17.08 22.10
CA GLY A 194 -16.13 -18.08 22.67
C GLY A 194 -14.69 -17.58 22.79
N PRO A 195 -13.91 -18.10 23.74
CA PRO A 195 -12.55 -17.63 24.02
C PRO A 195 -11.54 -17.85 22.88
N ASN A 196 -11.87 -18.73 21.93
CA ASN A 196 -11.03 -19.04 20.76
C ASN A 196 -11.63 -18.49 19.45
N ASP A 197 -12.75 -17.76 19.53
CA ASP A 197 -13.42 -17.23 18.35
C ASP A 197 -12.95 -15.79 18.09
N CYS A 198 -12.57 -15.48 16.85
CA CYS A 198 -12.11 -14.16 16.46
C CYS A 198 -12.62 -13.77 15.07
N ASN A 199 -12.74 -12.46 14.84
CA ASN A 199 -12.91 -11.94 13.49
C ASN A 199 -11.63 -12.18 12.68
N ALA A 200 -11.73 -12.11 11.37
CA ALA A 200 -10.57 -12.14 10.51
C ALA A 200 -10.70 -11.15 9.35
N ARG A 201 -9.55 -10.75 8.80
CA ARG A 201 -9.45 -10.09 7.50
C ARG A 201 -8.79 -11.02 6.51
N CYS A 202 -9.33 -11.07 5.30
CA CYS A 202 -8.82 -11.93 4.24
C CYS A 202 -8.37 -11.13 3.01
N TYR A 203 -7.31 -11.62 2.38
CA TYR A 203 -6.72 -11.01 1.17
C TYR A 203 -6.59 -12.08 0.09
N ARG A 204 -7.12 -11.83 -1.10
CA ARG A 204 -7.08 -12.79 -2.21
C ARG A 204 -5.66 -12.87 -2.75
N VAL A 205 -5.20 -14.10 -2.97
CA VAL A 205 -3.86 -14.37 -3.50
C VAL A 205 -3.89 -15.51 -4.51
N SER A 206 -2.83 -15.61 -5.31
CA SER A 206 -2.47 -16.81 -6.04
C SER A 206 -1.20 -17.42 -5.45
N ILE A 207 -1.19 -18.72 -5.22
CA ILE A 207 -0.01 -19.46 -4.79
C ILE A 207 0.74 -19.94 -6.04
N GLU A 208 2.01 -19.56 -6.18
CA GLU A 208 2.88 -19.97 -7.31
C GLU A 208 2.25 -19.73 -8.70
N GLY A 209 1.37 -18.72 -8.82
CA GLY A 209 0.61 -18.45 -10.04
C GLY A 209 -0.40 -19.55 -10.45
N GLN A 210 -0.64 -20.56 -9.61
CA GLN A 210 -1.35 -21.78 -9.97
C GLN A 210 -2.62 -22.05 -9.15
N VAL A 211 -2.62 -21.71 -7.87
CA VAL A 211 -3.73 -22.03 -6.96
C VAL A 211 -4.35 -20.77 -6.39
N ASP A 212 -5.64 -20.59 -6.66
CA ASP A 212 -6.44 -19.53 -6.06
C ASP A 212 -6.63 -19.77 -4.56
N ALA A 213 -6.32 -18.75 -3.78
CA ALA A 213 -6.29 -18.84 -2.34
C ALA A 213 -6.62 -17.49 -1.68
N ALA A 214 -6.69 -17.50 -0.35
CA ALA A 214 -6.76 -16.28 0.43
C ALA A 214 -5.87 -16.38 1.66
N ILE A 215 -5.14 -15.31 1.96
CA ILE A 215 -4.54 -15.10 3.27
C ILE A 215 -5.66 -14.87 4.28
N VAL A 216 -5.56 -15.49 5.45
CA VAL A 216 -6.41 -15.26 6.61
C VAL A 216 -5.57 -14.61 7.70
N LEU A 217 -5.94 -13.39 8.08
CA LEU A 217 -5.36 -12.65 9.18
C LEU A 217 -6.37 -12.62 10.34
N PRO A 218 -6.18 -13.43 11.40
CA PRO A 218 -7.00 -13.36 12.60
C PRO A 218 -6.82 -12.02 13.32
N GLU A 219 -7.91 -11.40 13.76
CA GLU A 219 -7.89 -10.17 14.58
C GLU A 219 -7.68 -10.54 16.06
N VAL A 220 -6.47 -11.03 16.40
CA VAL A 220 -6.05 -11.39 17.77
C VAL A 220 -4.80 -10.59 18.18
N ALA A 221 -4.62 -10.36 19.49
CA ALA A 221 -3.55 -9.50 20.00
C ALA A 221 -2.14 -10.07 19.78
N ASP A 222 -1.96 -11.39 19.90
CA ASP A 222 -0.65 -12.05 19.91
C ASP A 222 -0.32 -12.80 18.60
N TYR A 223 -0.85 -12.33 17.46
CA TYR A 223 -0.54 -12.93 16.16
C TYR A 223 0.91 -12.65 15.74
N SER A 224 1.66 -13.68 15.35
CA SER A 224 3.07 -13.53 14.99
C SER A 224 3.23 -12.60 13.77
N PRO A 225 4.13 -11.60 13.82
CA PRO A 225 4.22 -10.57 12.78
C PRO A 225 4.68 -11.10 11.42
N ASN A 226 5.38 -12.23 11.40
CA ASN A 226 5.94 -12.86 10.20
C ASN A 226 5.23 -14.17 9.79
N GLN A 227 4.14 -14.54 10.47
CA GLN A 227 3.35 -15.70 10.10
C GLN A 227 2.23 -15.28 9.14
N ILE A 228 1.92 -16.14 8.18
CA ILE A 228 0.76 -16.04 7.29
C ILE A 228 0.02 -17.38 7.32
N GLU A 229 -1.30 -17.32 7.47
CA GLU A 229 -2.20 -18.45 7.25
C GLU A 229 -2.92 -18.33 5.92
N ILE A 230 -3.02 -19.41 5.16
CA ILE A 230 -3.60 -19.43 3.83
C ILE A 230 -4.67 -20.52 3.74
N ILE A 231 -5.80 -20.17 3.15
CA ILE A 231 -6.87 -21.10 2.78
C ILE A 231 -6.96 -21.23 1.26
N ALA A 232 -7.26 -22.43 0.78
CA ALA A 232 -7.50 -22.74 -0.62
C ALA A 232 -8.56 -23.84 -0.73
N ALA A 233 -9.17 -24.01 -1.89
CA ALA A 233 -10.15 -25.08 -2.11
C ALA A 233 -9.53 -26.49 -2.19
N VAL A 234 -8.21 -26.57 -2.25
CA VAL A 234 -7.44 -27.81 -2.40
C VAL A 234 -6.39 -27.95 -1.30
N GLY A 235 -5.96 -29.19 -1.03
CA GLY A 235 -4.80 -29.46 -0.17
C GLY A 235 -3.52 -29.01 -0.88
N VAL A 236 -3.10 -27.76 -0.66
CA VAL A 236 -1.98 -27.11 -1.38
C VAL A 236 -0.70 -27.94 -1.38
N ARG A 237 -0.35 -28.57 -0.26
CA ARG A 237 0.86 -29.40 -0.14
C ARG A 237 0.84 -30.59 -1.08
N ASP A 238 -0.28 -31.31 -1.13
CA ASP A 238 -0.45 -32.46 -2.01
C ASP A 238 -0.56 -32.03 -3.47
N ALA A 239 -1.27 -30.92 -3.72
CA ALA A 239 -1.48 -30.38 -5.06
C ALA A 239 -0.19 -29.89 -5.73
N LEU A 240 0.74 -29.31 -4.95
CA LEU A 240 2.00 -28.76 -5.44
C LEU A 240 3.23 -29.66 -5.15
N GLY A 241 3.06 -30.73 -4.36
CA GLY A 241 4.15 -31.63 -3.98
C GLY A 241 5.20 -31.02 -3.05
N ILE A 242 4.78 -30.10 -2.16
CA ILE A 242 5.66 -29.28 -1.32
C ILE A 242 5.57 -29.64 0.17
N ASN A 243 6.68 -29.47 0.89
CA ASN A 243 6.89 -29.89 2.27
C ASN A 243 7.29 -28.71 3.18
N ASP A 244 7.36 -28.95 4.49
CA ASP A 244 7.90 -27.96 5.42
C ASP A 244 9.34 -27.57 5.06
N GLY A 245 9.63 -26.27 5.16
CA GLY A 245 10.89 -25.67 4.76
C GLY A 245 10.96 -25.22 3.31
N ASP A 246 10.08 -25.73 2.43
CA ASP A 246 10.04 -25.30 1.04
C ASP A 246 9.58 -23.85 0.92
N ALA A 247 10.20 -23.13 -0.02
CA ALA A 247 9.81 -21.75 -0.32
C ALA A 247 8.53 -21.74 -1.13
N LEU A 248 7.66 -20.77 -0.84
CA LEU A 248 6.42 -20.55 -1.54
C LEU A 248 6.16 -19.05 -1.71
N THR A 249 5.64 -18.70 -2.88
CA THR A 249 5.35 -17.33 -3.30
C THR A 249 3.85 -17.14 -3.40
N LEU A 250 3.36 -16.09 -2.74
CA LEU A 250 2.01 -15.60 -2.82
C LEU A 250 2.00 -14.33 -3.66
N GLU A 251 1.08 -14.23 -4.60
CA GLU A 251 0.86 -13.01 -5.39
C GLU A 251 -0.51 -12.44 -5.04
N LEU A 252 -0.56 -11.18 -4.60
CA LEU A 252 -1.81 -10.48 -4.31
C LEU A 252 -2.64 -10.21 -5.58
N LYS A 253 -3.97 -10.30 -5.43
CA LYS A 253 -4.96 -10.03 -6.49
C LYS A 253 -5.76 -8.76 -6.26
#